data_AF-A0A1Q6UGV8-F1
#
_entry.id   AF-A0A1Q6UGV8-F1
#
_cell.length_a   1.000
_cell.length_b   1.000
_cell.length_c   1.000
_cell.angle_alpha   90.00
_cell.angle_beta   90.00
_cell.angle_gamma   90.00
#
_symmetry.space_group_name_H-M   'P 1'
#
loop_
_entity.id
_entity.type
_entity.pdbx_description
1 polymer ?
#
loop_
_entity_poly.entity_id
_entity_poly.type
_entity_poly.pdbx_seq_one_letter_code
_entity_poly.pdbx_strand_id
1 'polypeptide(L)'
;MSRRNAVYAKHHQERFGVEKRGKNVSGEKDFAGIAPFDVLRRSQEAQTELYQTGDLGLMNEFFAAGGCFLQKVQRQMTIDDNLPVLELFLRYWEFIPTERSYMIKNASLPFIECYLQKRSLGKQGEEFARNGRFGREFVARYAHLLNDKAKDVCRGFRKIDVS
;
A
#
# COMPACT_ATOMS: atom_id res chain seq x y z
N MET A 1 -12.37 -5.47 49.98
CA MET A 1 -12.35 -4.10 49.41
C MET A 1 -10.94 -3.55 49.50
N SER A 2 -10.25 -3.36 48.37
CA SER A 2 -8.89 -2.76 48.35
C SER A 2 -8.90 -1.52 47.45
N ARG A 3 -8.95 -0.34 48.10
CA ARG A 3 -8.91 0.99 47.47
C ARG A 3 -7.46 1.42 47.25
N ARG A 4 -6.75 0.89 46.24
CA ARG A 4 -5.36 1.30 45.97
C ARG A 4 -4.94 1.53 44.52
N ASN A 5 -5.86 1.66 43.57
CA ASN A 5 -5.49 1.92 42.16
C ASN A 5 -6.09 3.20 41.53
N ALA A 6 -6.79 4.05 42.29
CA ALA A 6 -7.51 5.19 41.71
C ALA A 6 -6.70 6.50 41.59
N VAL A 7 -5.51 6.61 42.21
CA VAL A 7 -4.79 7.89 42.29
C VAL A 7 -3.80 8.09 41.13
N TYR A 8 -3.25 7.01 40.57
CA TYR A 8 -2.24 7.12 39.50
C TYR A 8 -2.85 7.44 38.12
N ALA A 9 -4.12 7.11 37.91
CA ALA A 9 -4.81 7.37 36.63
C ALA A 9 -5.28 8.84 36.49
N LYS A 10 -5.40 9.59 37.59
CA LYS A 10 -5.97 10.95 37.56
C LYS A 10 -4.93 12.01 37.16
N HIS A 11 -3.66 11.84 37.54
CA HIS A 11 -2.62 12.84 37.27
C HIS A 11 -1.94 12.74 35.90
N HIS A 12 -2.14 11.65 35.13
CA HIS A 12 -1.57 11.53 33.78
C HIS A 12 -2.45 12.15 32.69
N GLN A 13 -3.72 12.43 32.98
CA GLN A 13 -4.63 13.14 32.06
C GLN A 13 -4.44 14.66 32.08
N GLU A 14 -3.89 15.23 33.16
CA GLU A 14 -3.72 16.70 33.30
C GLU A 14 -2.39 17.23 32.72
N ARG A 15 -1.38 16.37 32.49
CA ARG A 15 -0.07 16.79 31.95
C ARG A 15 0.05 16.75 30.43
N PHE A 16 -0.81 15.99 29.77
CA PHE A 16 -0.87 15.93 28.31
C PHE A 16 -2.28 16.36 27.98
N GLY A 17 -2.45 17.55 27.39
CA GLY A 17 -3.74 18.07 26.91
C GLY A 17 -4.32 17.20 25.80
N VAL A 18 -4.67 15.97 26.14
CA VAL A 18 -5.48 15.08 25.33
C VAL A 18 -6.90 15.55 25.55
N GLU A 19 -7.31 16.53 24.77
CA GLU A 19 -8.72 16.77 24.54
C GLU A 19 -9.34 15.42 24.20
N LYS A 20 -10.23 14.94 25.07
CA LYS A 20 -11.14 13.86 24.70
C LYS A 20 -11.87 14.38 23.47
N ARG A 21 -11.54 13.85 22.28
CA ARG A 21 -12.29 14.11 21.06
C ARG A 21 -13.77 13.94 21.40
N GLY A 22 -14.50 15.05 21.33
CA GLY A 22 -15.94 15.04 21.50
C GLY A 22 -16.53 14.00 20.55
N LYS A 23 -17.61 13.35 21.00
CA LYS A 23 -18.44 12.47 20.19
C LYS A 23 -18.52 13.00 18.75
N ASN A 24 -18.13 12.17 17.78
CA ASN A 24 -18.25 12.44 16.36
C ASN A 24 -19.60 13.12 16.09
N VAL A 25 -19.54 14.35 15.61
CA VAL A 25 -20.73 15.07 15.18
C VAL A 25 -21.18 14.36 13.91
N SER A 26 -22.31 13.67 14.00
CA SER A 26 -22.87 12.75 13.01
C SER A 26 -23.46 13.48 11.80
N GLY A 27 -22.62 14.18 11.05
CA GLY A 27 -23.03 14.94 9.86
C GLY A 27 -22.09 14.83 8.66
N GLU A 28 -21.02 14.04 8.74
CA GLU A 28 -20.21 13.74 7.56
C GLU A 28 -21.03 12.86 6.61
N LYS A 29 -21.23 13.36 5.39
CA LYS A 29 -21.88 12.58 4.32
C LYS A 29 -21.02 11.37 4.01
N ASP A 30 -21.66 10.23 3.79
CA ASP A 30 -20.98 9.03 3.37
C ASP A 30 -20.28 9.27 2.02
N PHE A 31 -19.03 8.85 1.94
CA PHE A 31 -18.29 8.79 0.70
C PHE A 31 -18.90 7.68 -0.16
N ALA A 32 -19.45 8.05 -1.31
CA ALA A 32 -20.09 7.13 -2.26
C ALA A 32 -21.20 6.24 -1.66
N GLY A 33 -21.83 6.65 -0.55
CA GLY A 33 -22.83 5.84 0.14
C GLY A 33 -22.26 4.63 0.90
N ILE A 34 -20.93 4.56 1.08
CA ILE A 34 -20.25 3.44 1.77
C ILE A 34 -20.08 3.76 3.25
N ALA A 35 -19.32 4.81 3.56
CA ALA A 35 -19.03 5.23 4.93
C ALA A 35 -18.52 6.67 4.94
N PRO A 36 -18.56 7.37 6.10
CA PRO A 36 -17.90 8.66 6.24
C PRO A 36 -16.42 8.54 5.87
N PHE A 37 -15.86 9.55 5.21
CA PHE A 37 -14.50 9.49 4.65
C PHE A 37 -13.45 9.11 5.70
N ASP A 38 -13.59 9.62 6.92
CA ASP A 38 -12.67 9.35 8.02
C ASP A 38 -12.72 7.90 8.50
N VAL A 39 -13.88 7.24 8.36
CA VAL A 39 -14.07 5.80 8.59
C VAL A 39 -13.50 5.02 7.41
N LEU A 40 -13.82 5.40 6.18
CA LEU A 40 -13.33 4.76 4.96
C LEU A 40 -11.79 4.72 4.90
N ARG A 41 -11.09 5.74 5.41
CA ARG A 41 -9.62 5.76 5.50
C ARG A 41 -9.02 4.71 6.43
N ARG A 42 -9.79 4.21 7.41
CA ARG A 42 -9.30 3.37 8.50
C ARG A 42 -9.95 1.98 8.56
N SER A 43 -11.10 1.81 7.91
CA SER A 43 -11.81 0.53 7.83
C SER A 43 -11.37 -0.23 6.59
N GLN A 44 -10.96 -1.47 6.81
CA GLN A 44 -10.59 -2.35 5.72
C GLN A 44 -11.83 -2.85 4.97
N GLU A 45 -12.92 -3.11 5.68
CA GLU A 45 -14.20 -3.55 5.11
C GLU A 45 -14.75 -2.49 4.16
N ALA A 46 -14.79 -1.23 4.59
CA ALA A 46 -15.27 -0.12 3.77
C ALA A 46 -14.42 0.10 2.50
N GLN A 47 -13.09 -0.07 2.59
CA GLN A 47 -12.24 0.04 1.41
C GLN A 47 -12.35 -1.16 0.47
N THR A 48 -12.60 -2.35 1.01
CA THR A 48 -12.92 -3.53 0.19
C THR A 48 -14.22 -3.28 -0.57
N GLU A 49 -15.25 -2.71 0.07
CA GLU A 49 -16.49 -2.33 -0.59
C GLU A 49 -16.25 -1.29 -1.70
N LEU A 50 -15.47 -0.24 -1.42
CA LEU A 50 -15.07 0.74 -2.44
C LEU A 50 -14.36 0.06 -3.62
N TYR A 51 -13.41 -0.83 -3.34
CA TYR A 51 -12.69 -1.56 -4.38
C TYR A 51 -13.63 -2.45 -5.22
N GLN A 52 -14.59 -3.12 -4.56
CA GLN A 52 -15.57 -4.00 -5.20
C GLN A 52 -16.61 -3.26 -6.05
N THR A 53 -16.79 -1.95 -5.86
CA THR A 53 -17.63 -1.15 -6.78
C THR A 53 -17.11 -1.21 -8.22
N GLY A 54 -15.81 -1.41 -8.42
CA GLY A 54 -15.15 -1.35 -9.73
C GLY A 54 -15.13 0.07 -10.34
N ASP A 55 -15.62 1.08 -9.63
CA ASP A 55 -15.72 2.45 -10.13
C ASP A 55 -14.40 3.19 -9.93
N LEU A 56 -13.65 3.35 -11.03
CA LEU A 56 -12.39 4.09 -11.04
C LEU A 56 -12.56 5.57 -10.71
N GLY A 57 -13.72 6.17 -10.99
CA GLY A 57 -14.03 7.55 -10.64
C GLY A 57 -14.10 7.73 -9.12
N LEU A 58 -14.84 6.86 -8.44
CA LEU A 58 -14.94 6.87 -6.98
C LEU A 58 -13.59 6.58 -6.31
N MET A 59 -12.82 5.62 -6.83
CA MET A 59 -11.47 5.36 -6.32
C MET A 59 -10.55 6.56 -6.53
N ASN A 60 -10.65 7.25 -7.68
CA ASN A 60 -9.87 8.44 -7.96
C ASN A 60 -10.19 9.57 -6.98
N GLU A 61 -11.47 9.82 -6.71
CA GLU A 61 -11.90 10.80 -5.71
C GLU A 61 -11.38 10.44 -4.30
N PHE A 62 -11.45 9.17 -3.92
CA PHE A 62 -10.92 8.70 -2.63
C PHE A 62 -9.42 8.96 -2.52
N PHE A 63 -8.65 8.65 -3.55
CA PHE A 63 -7.20 8.88 -3.56
C PHE A 63 -6.85 10.36 -3.60
N ALA A 64 -7.54 11.15 -4.42
CA ALA A 64 -7.34 12.60 -4.52
C ALA A 64 -7.62 13.33 -3.20
N ALA A 65 -8.57 12.81 -2.40
CA ALA A 65 -8.88 13.32 -1.07
C ALA A 65 -7.88 12.86 0.02
N GLY A 66 -6.82 12.13 -0.33
CA GLY A 66 -5.80 11.65 0.60
C GLY A 66 -6.11 10.28 1.24
N GLY A 67 -7.11 9.56 0.71
CA GLY A 67 -7.35 8.18 1.06
C GLY A 67 -6.34 7.25 0.39
N CYS A 68 -5.86 6.23 1.10
CA CYS A 68 -4.96 5.22 0.54
C CYS A 68 -5.51 3.83 0.88
N PHE A 69 -5.46 2.92 -0.10
CA PHE A 69 -5.86 1.54 0.15
C PHE A 69 -4.97 0.88 1.19
N LEU A 70 -5.60 0.22 2.15
CA LEU A 70 -4.98 -0.56 3.20
C LEU A 70 -4.40 -1.85 2.64
N GLN A 71 -3.48 -2.45 3.40
CA GLN A 71 -2.70 -3.62 3.00
C GLN A 71 -3.52 -4.71 2.31
N LYS A 72 -4.67 -5.12 2.88
CA LYS A 72 -5.46 -6.21 2.29
C LYS A 72 -6.10 -5.83 0.95
N VAL A 73 -6.44 -4.57 0.73
CA VAL A 73 -6.98 -4.11 -0.56
C VAL A 73 -5.86 -4.00 -1.60
N GLN A 74 -4.68 -3.51 -1.21
CA GLN A 74 -3.48 -3.57 -2.08
C GLN A 74 -3.14 -5.02 -2.48
N ARG A 75 -3.28 -5.97 -1.55
CA ARG A 75 -3.12 -7.39 -1.84
C ARG A 75 -4.17 -7.88 -2.84
N GLN A 76 -5.43 -7.53 -2.62
CA GLN A 76 -6.52 -7.93 -3.50
C GLN A 76 -6.31 -7.42 -4.93
N MET A 77 -5.84 -6.18 -5.11
CA MET A 77 -5.46 -5.67 -6.43
C MET A 77 -4.43 -6.56 -7.15
N THR A 78 -3.47 -7.13 -6.39
CA THR A 78 -2.47 -8.05 -6.93
C THR A 78 -3.07 -9.41 -7.27
N ILE A 79 -3.95 -9.94 -6.41
CA ILE A 79 -4.63 -11.22 -6.62
C ILE A 79 -5.51 -11.16 -7.87
N ASP A 80 -6.22 -10.06 -8.05
CA ASP A 80 -7.11 -9.84 -9.18
C ASP A 80 -6.38 -9.41 -10.46
N ASP A 81 -5.06 -9.18 -10.38
CA ASP A 81 -4.23 -8.65 -11.46
C ASP A 81 -4.82 -7.36 -12.09
N ASN A 82 -5.41 -6.50 -11.23
CA ASN A 82 -6.25 -5.39 -11.66
C ASN A 82 -5.41 -4.17 -12.12
N LEU A 83 -4.96 -4.21 -13.38
CA LEU A 83 -4.15 -3.16 -14.00
C LEU A 83 -4.78 -1.77 -13.96
N PRO A 84 -6.07 -1.56 -14.29
CA PRO A 84 -6.67 -0.22 -14.24
C PRO A 84 -6.62 0.42 -12.85
N VAL A 85 -6.91 -0.36 -11.80
CA VAL A 85 -6.84 0.15 -10.42
C VAL A 85 -5.39 0.37 -10.00
N LEU A 86 -4.46 -0.50 -10.40
CA LEU A 86 -3.03 -0.28 -10.17
C LEU A 86 -2.55 1.03 -10.79
N GLU A 87 -2.86 1.26 -12.06
CA GLU A 87 -2.45 2.48 -12.76
C GLU A 87 -2.97 3.73 -12.08
N LEU A 88 -4.22 3.70 -11.62
CA LEU A 88 -4.84 4.80 -10.89
C LEU A 88 -4.20 4.99 -9.51
N PHE A 89 -4.05 3.91 -8.75
CA PHE A 89 -3.45 3.93 -7.41
C PHE A 89 -2.03 4.51 -7.45
N LEU A 90 -1.22 4.11 -8.44
CA LEU A 90 0.15 4.59 -8.64
C LEU A 90 0.25 6.04 -9.13
N ARG A 91 -0.86 6.75 -9.35
CA ARG A 91 -0.82 8.22 -9.53
C ARG A 91 -0.62 8.93 -8.19
N TYR A 92 -1.16 8.37 -7.11
CA TYR A 92 -1.20 9.00 -5.80
C TYR A 92 -0.27 8.32 -4.79
N TRP A 93 -0.13 7.00 -4.86
CA TRP A 93 0.48 6.18 -3.82
C TRP A 93 1.52 5.21 -4.40
N GLU A 94 2.12 4.42 -3.51
CA GLU A 94 2.93 3.25 -3.85
C GLU A 94 2.58 2.11 -2.91
N PHE A 95 2.81 0.87 -3.34
CA PHE A 95 2.63 -0.29 -2.46
C PHE A 95 3.54 -0.22 -1.24
N ILE A 96 2.97 -0.57 -0.09
CA ILE A 96 3.76 -0.75 1.12
C ILE A 96 4.78 -1.89 0.92
N PRO A 97 5.90 -1.91 1.67
CA PRO A 97 6.98 -2.86 1.43
C PRO A 97 6.55 -4.33 1.42
N THR A 98 5.62 -4.72 2.30
CA THR A 98 5.10 -6.09 2.36
C THR A 98 4.31 -6.48 1.12
N GLU A 99 3.53 -5.54 0.55
CA GLU A 99 2.75 -5.80 -0.66
C GLU A 99 3.59 -5.68 -1.93
N ARG A 100 4.69 -4.91 -1.93
CA ARG A 100 5.72 -5.01 -2.99
C ARG A 100 6.32 -6.41 -3.05
N SER A 101 6.73 -6.96 -1.90
CA SER A 101 7.24 -8.34 -1.83
C SER A 101 6.21 -9.36 -2.27
N TYR A 102 4.95 -9.18 -1.88
CA TYR A 102 3.85 -10.05 -2.32
C TYR A 102 3.64 -9.98 -3.84
N MET A 103 3.59 -8.77 -4.40
CA MET A 103 3.48 -8.51 -5.84
C MET A 103 4.61 -9.19 -6.61
N ILE A 104 5.87 -9.01 -6.19
CA ILE A 104 7.06 -9.63 -6.81
C ILE A 104 6.91 -11.15 -6.94
N LYS A 105 6.30 -11.81 -5.95
CA LYS A 105 6.11 -13.27 -5.95
C LYS A 105 4.92 -13.70 -6.79
N ASN A 106 3.80 -12.99 -6.70
CA ASN A 106 2.49 -13.54 -7.09
C ASN A 106 1.83 -12.84 -8.28
N ALA A 107 2.12 -11.58 -8.57
CA ALA A 107 1.44 -10.81 -9.63
C ALA A 107 1.73 -11.38 -11.03
N SER A 108 1.04 -10.93 -12.08
CA SER A 108 1.49 -11.24 -13.45
C SER A 108 2.76 -10.45 -13.85
N LEU A 109 3.36 -10.77 -15.00
CA LEU A 109 4.43 -9.93 -15.57
C LEU A 109 3.93 -8.54 -15.99
N PRO A 110 2.78 -8.39 -16.69
CA PRO A 110 2.20 -7.09 -17.00
C PRO A 110 1.97 -6.21 -15.77
N PHE A 111 1.50 -6.79 -14.66
CA PHE A 111 1.26 -6.03 -13.43
C PHE A 111 2.53 -5.46 -12.83
N ILE A 112 3.59 -6.28 -12.77
CA ILE A 112 4.90 -5.82 -12.28
C ILE A 112 5.52 -4.81 -13.23
N GLU A 113 5.39 -5.01 -14.54
CA GLU A 113 5.84 -4.07 -15.56
C GLU A 113 5.15 -2.70 -15.39
N CYS A 114 3.83 -2.68 -15.22
CA CYS A 114 3.07 -1.47 -14.93
C CYS A 114 3.54 -0.77 -13.64
N TYR A 115 3.82 -1.53 -12.58
CA TYR A 115 4.38 -0.97 -11.35
C TYR A 115 5.76 -0.33 -11.58
N LEU A 116 6.68 -1.07 -12.21
CA LEU A 116 8.06 -0.64 -12.44
C LEU A 116 8.16 0.58 -13.35
N GLN A 117 7.24 0.74 -14.30
CA GLN A 117 7.17 1.96 -15.13
C GLN A 117 6.86 3.23 -14.32
N LYS A 118 6.31 3.11 -13.11
CA LYS A 118 5.85 4.25 -12.30
C LYS A 118 6.55 4.40 -10.96
N ARG A 119 7.09 3.34 -10.37
CA ARG A 119 7.65 3.32 -9.01
C ARG A 119 8.86 2.40 -8.89
N SER A 120 9.76 2.76 -7.97
CA SER A 120 10.89 1.91 -7.57
C SER A 120 10.45 0.81 -6.59
N LEU A 121 11.12 -0.34 -6.65
CA LEU A 121 10.95 -1.40 -5.64
C LEU A 121 11.66 -1.08 -4.32
N GLY A 122 12.54 -0.07 -4.27
CA GLY A 122 13.31 0.25 -3.07
C GLY A 122 14.13 -0.96 -2.57
N LYS A 123 14.01 -1.31 -1.29
CA LYS A 123 14.72 -2.45 -0.68
C LYS A 123 14.26 -3.80 -1.24
N GLN A 124 13.04 -3.89 -1.79
CA GLN A 124 12.54 -5.11 -2.42
C GLN A 124 13.16 -5.37 -3.81
N GLY A 125 14.00 -4.47 -4.33
CA GLY A 125 14.73 -4.69 -5.59
C GLY A 125 15.64 -5.93 -5.56
N GLU A 126 16.20 -6.29 -4.40
CA GLU A 126 17.00 -7.52 -4.27
C GLU A 126 16.13 -8.78 -4.42
N GLU A 127 14.92 -8.75 -3.88
CA GLU A 127 13.98 -9.86 -4.00
C GLU A 127 13.57 -10.05 -5.46
N PHE A 128 13.31 -8.96 -6.17
CA PHE A 128 13.09 -8.97 -7.61
C PHE A 128 14.29 -9.54 -8.38
N ALA A 129 15.51 -9.09 -8.08
CA ALA A 129 16.74 -9.54 -8.73
C ALA A 129 17.01 -11.05 -8.49
N ARG A 130 16.65 -11.59 -7.32
CA ARG A 130 16.82 -13.02 -6.99
C ARG A 130 15.72 -13.89 -7.58
N ASN A 131 14.55 -13.33 -7.88
CA ASN A 131 13.39 -14.12 -8.23
C ASN A 131 13.53 -14.73 -9.63
N GLY A 132 13.58 -16.06 -9.68
CA GLY A 132 13.77 -16.84 -10.90
C GLY A 132 12.63 -16.70 -11.91
N ARG A 133 11.45 -16.21 -11.49
CA ARG A 133 10.30 -16.03 -12.38
C ARG A 133 10.54 -14.97 -13.47
N PHE A 134 11.47 -14.03 -13.24
CA PHE A 134 11.78 -12.98 -14.21
C PHE A 134 12.86 -13.45 -15.16
N GLY A 135 12.57 -13.40 -16.46
CA GLY A 135 13.57 -13.64 -17.51
C GLY A 135 14.70 -12.62 -17.47
N ARG A 136 15.87 -13.00 -18.01
CA ARG A 136 17.06 -12.12 -18.01
C ARG A 136 16.80 -10.78 -18.69
N GLU A 137 16.14 -10.82 -19.85
CA GLU A 137 15.78 -9.62 -20.62
C GLU A 137 14.85 -8.69 -19.86
N PHE A 138 13.86 -9.26 -19.14
CA PHE A 138 12.93 -8.48 -18.32
C PHE A 138 13.67 -7.75 -17.20
N VAL A 139 14.55 -8.46 -16.47
CA VAL A 139 15.36 -7.86 -15.40
C VAL A 139 16.30 -6.79 -15.95
N ALA A 140 16.95 -7.05 -17.09
CA ALA A 140 17.86 -6.09 -17.72
C ALA A 140 17.14 -4.80 -18.14
N ARG A 141 15.93 -4.90 -18.71
CA ARG A 141 15.09 -3.74 -19.09
C ARG A 141 14.84 -2.80 -17.91
N TYR A 142 14.62 -3.35 -16.72
CA TYR A 142 14.30 -2.60 -15.50
C TYR A 142 15.49 -2.40 -14.55
N ALA A 143 16.71 -2.72 -14.99
CA ALA A 143 17.91 -2.62 -14.19
C ALA A 143 18.21 -1.20 -13.67
N HIS A 144 17.82 -0.18 -14.42
CA HIS A 144 17.99 1.22 -14.06
C HIS A 144 17.18 1.64 -12.82
N LEU A 145 16.18 0.84 -12.41
CA LEU A 145 15.36 1.06 -11.21
C LEU A 145 15.90 0.34 -9.97
N LEU A 146 16.93 -0.50 -10.15
CA LEU A 146 17.54 -1.30 -9.10
C LEU A 146 18.62 -0.50 -8.38
N ASN A 147 18.68 -0.67 -7.05
CA ASN A 147 19.80 -0.18 -6.26
C ASN A 147 21.06 -1.03 -6.50
N ASP A 148 22.22 -0.54 -6.07
CA ASP A 148 23.52 -1.20 -6.31
C ASP A 148 23.54 -2.65 -5.80
N LYS A 149 22.95 -2.90 -4.63
CA LYS A 149 22.89 -4.24 -4.05
C LYS A 149 22.07 -5.21 -4.91
N ALA A 150 20.96 -4.75 -5.48
CA ALA A 150 20.16 -5.54 -6.41
C ALA A 150 20.89 -5.74 -7.76
N LYS A 151 21.63 -4.72 -8.25
CA LYS A 151 22.50 -4.87 -9.44
C LYS A 151 23.61 -5.90 -9.19
N ASP A 152 24.23 -5.90 -8.02
CA ASP A 152 25.26 -6.88 -7.65
C ASP A 152 24.71 -8.31 -7.61
N VAL A 153 23.48 -8.49 -7.12
CA VAL A 153 22.77 -9.78 -7.21
C VAL A 153 22.58 -10.21 -8.66
N CYS A 154 22.13 -9.32 -9.53
CA CYS A 154 21.95 -9.60 -10.95
C CYS A 154 23.26 -10.06 -11.62
N ARG A 155 24.37 -9.32 -11.43
CA ARG A 155 25.68 -9.67 -12.00
C ARG A 155 26.26 -10.94 -11.39
N GLY A 156 26.21 -11.07 -10.08
CA GLY A 156 26.85 -12.14 -9.33
C GLY A 156 26.10 -13.48 -9.43
N PHE A 157 24.87 -13.49 -8.95
CA PHE A 157 24.06 -14.71 -8.82
C PHE A 157 23.36 -15.09 -10.12
N ARG A 158 22.78 -14.13 -10.84
CA ARG A 158 22.00 -14.41 -12.06
C ARG A 158 22.79 -14.32 -13.36
N LYS A 159 24.00 -13.76 -13.31
CA LYS A 159 24.87 -13.50 -14.47
C LYS A 159 24.14 -12.67 -15.55
N ILE A 160 23.41 -11.64 -15.12
CA ILE A 160 22.69 -10.71 -15.99
C ILE A 160 23.54 -9.44 -16.09
N ASP A 161 23.78 -8.97 -17.31
CA ASP A 161 24.41 -7.68 -17.53
C ASP A 161 23.40 -6.56 -17.23
N VAL A 162 23.75 -5.73 -16.24
CA VAL A 162 22.93 -4.66 -15.70
C VAL A 162 23.82 -3.45 -15.44
N SER A 163 24.18 -2.76 -16.52
CA SER A 163 24.92 -1.49 -16.47
C SER A 163 24.09 -0.43 -15.73
#